data_AF-A0A6P3I206-F1
#
_entry.id   AF-A0A6P3I206-F1
#
_cell.length_a   1.000
_cell.length_b   1.000
_cell.length_c   1.000
_cell.angle_alpha   90.00
_cell.angle_beta   90.00
_cell.angle_gamma   90.00
#
_symmetry.space_group_name_H-M   'P 1'
#
loop_
_entity.id
_entity.type
_entity.pdbx_description
1 polymer ?
#
loop_
_entity_poly.entity_id
_entity_poly.type
_entity_poly.pdbx_seq_one_letter_code
_entity_poly.pdbx_strand_id
1 'polypeptide(L)'
;LSIEDFTAYGGVFGNKQDSAFSNLENALDLAPSSLVLPAVDWYAISTLTTYLQEKLGASPLHVDLATLQELKLNASIPALLLIRLPYTASSGLMAPKEVLMGNDEVIGQVLSTLKSEDIPYTAFILANSYYSVSARHWFTLENLEIHSNGSVAYFNASQVTGPSIYSFHCEHVSSENEDGNLLVPDTQPSLWQMTFRDFQIQAFNVTDKKFSYASDCAGFFSPGIWMGLLTSLFMLFIFTYGLHMILSLKTMDRFDDHKGPTITLTQIV
;
A
#
# COMPACT_ATOMS: atom_id res chain seq x y z
N LEU A 1 -5.24 23.67 20.53
CA LEU A 1 -3.78 23.61 20.69
C LEU A 1 -3.16 24.14 19.41
N SER A 2 -2.26 25.11 19.51
CA SER A 2 -1.44 25.60 18.39
C SER A 2 -0.07 24.92 18.39
N ILE A 3 0.69 25.08 17.31
CA ILE A 3 2.09 24.62 17.24
C ILE A 3 3.00 25.34 18.25
N GLU A 4 2.63 26.58 18.60
CA GLU A 4 3.32 27.41 19.58
C GLU A 4 3.14 26.84 20.99
N ASP A 5 1.94 26.35 21.32
CA ASP A 5 1.65 25.69 22.61
C ASP A 5 2.54 24.45 22.80
N PHE A 6 2.71 23.62 21.77
CA PHE A 6 3.61 22.46 21.80
C PHE A 6 5.08 22.85 21.95
N THR A 7 5.51 23.91 21.25
CA THR A 7 6.89 24.38 21.33
C THR A 7 7.21 24.97 22.71
N ALA A 8 6.25 25.69 23.31
CA ALA A 8 6.40 26.36 24.59
C ALA A 8 6.30 25.41 25.79
N TYR A 9 5.37 24.44 25.75
CA TYR A 9 5.02 23.59 26.89
C TYR A 9 5.35 22.10 26.70
N GLY A 10 5.87 21.68 25.55
CA GLY A 10 6.19 20.27 25.23
C GLY A 10 7.62 19.81 25.53
N GLY A 11 8.36 20.51 26.39
CA GLY A 11 9.65 19.98 26.87
C GLY A 11 10.81 19.97 25.85
N VAL A 12 10.65 20.59 24.66
CA VAL A 12 11.56 20.47 23.49
C VAL A 12 12.98 20.99 23.79
N PHE A 13 13.14 21.93 24.73
CA PHE A 13 14.42 22.56 25.05
C PHE A 13 15.11 21.96 26.28
N GLY A 14 14.99 20.64 26.46
CA GLY A 14 15.68 19.91 27.54
C GLY A 14 14.94 19.93 28.89
N ASN A 15 13.74 20.50 28.95
CA ASN A 15 12.85 20.51 30.12
C ASN A 15 11.78 19.41 30.03
N LYS A 16 12.16 18.19 29.64
CA LYS A 16 11.20 17.06 29.49
C LYS A 16 10.39 16.75 30.75
N GLN A 17 10.98 16.90 31.95
CA GLN A 17 10.27 16.69 33.21
C GLN A 17 9.15 17.71 33.46
N ASP A 18 9.11 18.79 32.70
CA ASP A 18 8.18 19.90 32.84
C ASP A 18 7.16 19.98 31.70
N SER A 19 7.08 18.93 30.85
CA SER A 19 6.15 18.86 29.71
C SER A 19 4.71 18.79 30.18
N ALA A 20 3.83 19.56 29.55
CA ALA A 20 2.40 19.52 29.77
C ALA A 20 1.70 18.37 29.03
N PHE A 21 2.41 17.62 28.17
CA PHE A 21 1.83 16.69 27.19
C PHE A 21 2.35 15.24 27.34
N SER A 22 2.64 14.82 28.57
CA SER A 22 3.28 13.52 28.83
C SER A 22 2.48 12.30 28.36
N ASN A 23 1.15 12.32 28.45
CA ASN A 23 0.30 11.21 27.98
C ASN A 23 0.25 11.18 26.46
N LEU A 24 0.13 12.36 25.83
CA LEU A 24 0.14 12.49 24.38
C LEU A 24 1.49 12.08 23.77
N GLU A 25 2.62 12.47 24.37
CA GLU A 25 3.96 12.04 23.95
C GLU A 25 4.10 10.51 24.00
N ASN A 26 3.72 9.90 25.13
CA ASN A 26 3.77 8.45 25.30
C ASN A 26 2.84 7.73 24.29
N ALA A 27 1.67 8.30 24.01
CA ALA A 27 0.75 7.76 23.00
C ALA A 27 1.32 7.81 21.58
N LEU A 28 2.05 8.87 21.24
CA LEU A 28 2.73 9.02 19.95
C LEU A 28 3.93 8.07 19.84
N ASP A 29 4.70 7.88 20.91
CA ASP A 29 5.83 6.94 20.94
C ASP A 29 5.37 5.47 20.83
N LEU A 30 4.19 5.15 21.39
CA LEU A 30 3.58 3.81 21.33
C LEU A 30 2.77 3.58 20.04
N ALA A 31 2.57 4.60 19.20
CA ALA A 31 1.77 4.46 18.00
C ALA A 31 2.51 3.59 16.96
N PRO A 32 1.86 2.55 16.40
CA PRO A 32 2.49 1.66 15.42
C PRO A 32 2.74 2.32 14.05
N SER A 33 2.26 3.55 13.85
CA SER A 33 2.45 4.29 12.61
C SER A 33 2.55 5.79 12.85
N SER A 34 3.37 6.46 12.03
CA SER A 34 3.48 7.92 12.02
C SER A 34 2.42 8.50 11.08
N LEU A 35 1.38 9.12 11.64
CA LEU A 35 0.38 9.85 10.88
C LEU A 35 0.70 11.35 10.88
N VAL A 36 1.11 11.89 9.74
CA VAL A 36 1.30 13.33 9.56
C VAL A 36 -0.01 13.94 9.06
N LEU A 37 -0.76 14.56 9.96
CA LEU A 37 -1.93 15.34 9.60
C LEU A 37 -1.49 16.75 9.15
N PRO A 38 -2.02 17.28 8.03
CA PRO A 38 -1.80 18.67 7.69
C PRO A 38 -2.39 19.57 8.78
N ALA A 39 -1.73 20.69 9.07
CA ALA A 39 -2.25 21.68 10.02
C ALA A 39 -3.64 22.13 9.57
N VAL A 40 -4.65 21.90 10.40
CA VAL A 40 -6.04 22.22 10.10
C VAL A 40 -6.29 23.66 10.51
N ASP A 41 -6.76 24.49 9.57
CA ASP A 41 -7.21 25.85 9.87
C ASP A 41 -8.42 25.81 10.81
N TRP A 42 -8.39 26.60 11.89
CA TRP A 42 -9.45 26.62 12.91
C TRP A 42 -10.80 27.09 12.35
N TYR A 43 -10.81 27.89 11.28
CA TYR A 43 -12.04 28.27 10.59
C TYR A 43 -12.74 27.07 9.93
N ALA A 44 -12.00 26.02 9.57
CA ALA A 44 -12.55 24.81 8.95
C ALA A 44 -13.24 23.87 9.97
N ILE A 45 -13.03 24.08 11.27
CA ILE A 45 -13.59 23.24 12.34
C ILE A 45 -15.14 23.26 12.30
N SER A 46 -15.76 24.40 11.97
CA SER A 46 -17.23 24.49 11.92
C SER A 46 -17.85 23.62 10.83
N THR A 47 -17.11 23.32 9.78
CA THR A 47 -17.56 22.47 8.65
C THR A 47 -17.08 21.01 8.77
N LEU A 48 -16.10 20.75 9.64
CA LEU A 48 -15.47 19.43 9.77
C LEU A 48 -16.45 18.38 10.30
N THR A 49 -17.21 18.71 11.34
CA THR A 49 -18.15 17.77 11.96
C THR A 49 -19.23 17.32 10.97
N THR A 50 -19.77 18.24 10.17
CA THR A 50 -20.75 17.94 9.11
C THR A 50 -20.15 17.07 8.01
N TYR A 51 -18.90 17.34 7.60
CA TYR A 51 -18.22 16.54 6.59
C TYR A 51 -17.94 15.12 7.07
N LEU A 52 -17.52 14.95 8.33
CA LEU A 52 -17.27 13.63 8.93
C LEU A 52 -18.57 12.84 9.11
N GLN A 53 -19.66 13.51 9.50
CA GLN A 53 -20.98 12.89 9.60
C GLN A 53 -21.46 12.36 8.23
N GLU A 54 -21.29 13.13 7.15
CA GLU A 54 -21.66 12.72 5.80
C GLU A 54 -20.85 11.51 5.31
N LYS A 55 -19.55 11.46 5.62
CA LYS A 55 -18.65 10.38 5.16
C LYS A 55 -18.75 9.11 5.99
N LEU A 56 -18.94 9.22 7.30
CA LEU A 56 -18.99 8.08 8.21
C LEU A 56 -20.42 7.56 8.41
N GLY A 57 -21.44 8.32 8.00
CA GLY A 57 -22.85 7.97 8.23
C GLY A 57 -23.24 7.95 9.72
N ALA A 58 -22.37 8.45 10.61
CA ALA A 58 -22.50 8.40 12.05
C ALA A 58 -22.82 9.78 12.62
N SER A 59 -23.82 9.87 13.50
CA SER A 59 -24.12 11.13 14.20
C SER A 59 -23.06 11.42 15.26
N PRO A 60 -22.57 12.66 15.40
CA PRO A 60 -21.55 13.01 16.38
C PRO A 60 -22.08 12.86 17.81
N LEU A 61 -21.49 11.93 18.56
CA LEU A 61 -21.76 11.75 19.97
C LEU A 61 -20.85 12.72 20.74
N HIS A 62 -21.47 13.66 21.45
CA HIS A 62 -20.73 14.54 22.34
C HIS A 62 -20.40 13.77 23.61
N VAL A 63 -19.11 13.60 23.88
CA VAL A 63 -18.65 12.83 25.04
C VAL A 63 -18.07 13.79 26.05
N ASP A 64 -18.60 13.74 27.27
CA ASP A 64 -18.01 14.40 28.43
C ASP A 64 -17.16 13.37 29.22
N LEU A 65 -16.31 13.85 30.12
CA LEU A 65 -15.36 12.99 30.82
C LEU A 65 -16.05 11.92 31.69
N ALA A 66 -17.26 12.20 32.17
CA ALA A 66 -18.03 11.27 33.02
C ALA A 66 -18.70 10.17 32.19
N THR A 67 -19.26 10.50 31.02
CA THR A 67 -19.87 9.55 30.10
C THR A 67 -18.85 8.69 29.36
N LEU A 68 -17.58 9.10 29.34
CA LEU A 68 -16.49 8.36 28.69
C LEU A 68 -16.21 6.99 29.34
N GLN A 69 -16.36 6.88 30.67
CA GLN A 69 -16.16 5.62 31.40
C GLN A 69 -17.33 4.65 31.24
N GLU A 70 -18.51 5.15 30.90
CA GLU A 70 -19.72 4.36 30.65
C GLU A 70 -19.88 4.00 29.16
N LEU A 71 -18.96 4.48 28.31
CA LEU A 71 -19.06 4.39 26.87
C LEU A 71 -18.72 2.98 26.40
N LYS A 72 -19.75 2.16 26.15
CA LYS A 72 -19.59 0.88 25.46
C LYS A 72 -19.59 1.11 23.95
N LEU A 73 -18.40 1.18 23.37
CA LEU A 73 -18.23 1.31 21.93
C LEU A 73 -18.46 -0.05 21.27
N ASN A 74 -19.39 -0.12 20.32
CA ASN A 74 -19.55 -1.32 19.51
C ASN A 74 -18.56 -1.27 18.35
N ALA A 75 -17.58 -2.17 18.33
CA ALA A 75 -16.57 -2.28 17.27
C ALA A 75 -17.15 -2.52 15.86
N SER A 76 -18.42 -2.90 15.75
CA SER A 76 -19.08 -3.22 14.47
C SER A 76 -19.68 -2.01 13.76
N ILE A 77 -19.80 -0.86 14.43
CA ILE A 77 -20.47 0.34 13.90
C ILE A 77 -19.52 1.54 14.02
N PRO A 78 -19.29 2.33 12.96
CA PRO A 78 -18.48 3.53 13.05
C PRO A 78 -19.13 4.53 14.02
N ALA A 79 -18.38 4.95 15.03
CA ALA A 79 -18.81 5.96 16.00
C ALA A 79 -17.98 7.23 15.83
N LEU A 80 -18.65 8.39 15.76
CA LEU A 80 -18.00 9.69 15.72
C LEU A 80 -18.07 10.31 17.11
N LEU A 81 -16.95 10.29 17.84
CA LEU A 81 -16.86 10.87 19.19
C LEU A 81 -16.34 12.31 19.11
N LEU A 82 -17.10 13.25 19.65
CA LEU A 82 -16.70 14.65 19.76
C LEU A 82 -16.37 14.97 21.21
N ILE A 83 -15.08 15.08 21.50
CA ILE A 83 -14.55 15.46 22.81
C ILE A 83 -14.14 16.93 22.74
N ARG A 84 -14.78 17.78 23.55
CA ARG A 84 -14.48 19.21 23.59
C ARG A 84 -13.44 19.48 24.66
N LEU A 85 -12.21 19.74 24.23
CA LEU A 85 -11.15 20.21 25.13
C LEU A 85 -11.30 21.72 25.37
N PRO A 86 -11.28 22.20 26.62
CA PRO A 86 -11.29 23.62 26.91
C PRO A 86 -10.04 24.31 26.31
N TYR A 87 -10.25 25.48 25.70
CA TYR A 87 -9.18 26.34 25.22
C TYR A 87 -9.05 27.58 26.10
N THR A 88 -7.82 28.06 26.26
CA THR A 88 -7.44 29.19 27.11
C THR A 88 -7.91 30.52 26.51
N ALA A 89 -9.21 30.82 26.62
CA ALA A 89 -9.71 32.17 26.35
C ALA A 89 -9.38 33.09 27.54
N SER A 90 -8.15 33.63 27.56
CA SER A 90 -7.62 34.88 28.18
C SER A 90 -8.24 35.50 29.46
N SER A 91 -9.10 34.82 30.20
CA SER A 91 -9.90 35.39 31.31
C SER A 91 -9.94 34.50 32.55
N GLY A 92 -9.25 33.36 32.54
CA GLY A 92 -9.22 32.42 33.67
C GLY A 92 -8.07 32.70 34.64
N LEU A 93 -8.32 32.49 35.94
CA LEU A 93 -7.31 32.55 37.02
C LEU A 93 -6.19 31.49 36.93
N MET A 94 -6.29 30.53 36.01
CA MET A 94 -5.35 29.41 35.89
C MET A 94 -4.28 29.68 34.84
N ALA A 95 -3.06 29.18 35.10
CA ALA A 95 -1.97 29.30 34.15
C ALA A 95 -2.26 28.46 32.88
N PRO A 96 -1.91 28.93 31.67
CA PRO A 96 -2.14 28.18 30.43
C PRO A 96 -1.61 26.74 30.45
N LYS A 97 -0.49 26.53 31.13
CA LYS A 97 0.13 25.22 31.32
C LYS A 97 -0.73 24.23 32.10
N GLU A 98 -1.42 24.68 33.15
CA GLU A 98 -2.29 23.82 33.99
C GLU A 98 -3.51 23.34 33.20
N VAL A 99 -4.06 24.20 32.35
CA VAL A 99 -5.17 23.85 31.44
C VAL A 99 -4.72 22.82 30.40
N LEU A 100 -3.51 22.98 29.86
CA LEU A 100 -2.93 22.03 28.91
C LEU A 100 -2.64 20.67 29.54
N MET A 101 -2.14 20.65 30.79
CA MET A 101 -1.96 19.41 31.56
C MET A 101 -3.30 18.70 31.80
N GLY A 102 -4.36 19.44 32.15
CA GLY A 102 -5.69 18.87 32.28
C GLY A 102 -6.21 18.29 30.96
N ASN A 103 -5.96 18.96 29.83
CA ASN A 103 -6.30 18.44 28.51
C ASN A 103 -5.54 17.14 28.17
N ASP A 104 -4.25 17.07 28.53
CA ASP A 104 -3.42 15.88 28.34
C ASP A 104 -3.92 14.69 29.19
N GLU A 105 -4.37 14.95 30.42
CA GLU A 105 -5.00 13.93 31.26
C GLU A 105 -6.29 13.38 30.63
N VAL A 106 -7.14 14.26 30.09
CA VAL A 106 -8.35 13.87 29.35
C VAL A 106 -7.99 13.00 28.14
N ILE A 107 -6.98 13.39 27.36
CA ILE A 107 -6.50 12.62 26.22
C ILE A 107 -6.00 11.23 26.67
N GLY A 108 -5.22 11.17 27.75
CA GLY A 108 -4.72 9.91 28.31
C GLY A 108 -5.85 8.95 28.73
N GLN A 109 -6.87 9.47 29.39
CA GLN A 109 -8.05 8.67 29.76
C GLN A 109 -8.78 8.12 28.55
N VAL A 110 -9.03 8.96 27.53
CA VAL A 110 -9.68 8.54 26.27
C VAL A 110 -8.92 7.41 25.60
N LEU A 111 -7.61 7.54 25.49
CA LEU A 111 -6.74 6.54 24.88
C LEU A 111 -6.74 5.23 25.69
N SER A 112 -6.77 5.31 27.02
CA SER A 112 -6.83 4.12 27.87
C SER A 112 -8.14 3.33 27.66
N THR A 113 -9.27 4.02 27.53
CA THR A 113 -10.59 3.41 27.29
C THR A 113 -10.68 2.78 25.90
N LEU A 114 -10.11 3.44 24.88
CA LEU A 114 -10.04 2.86 23.53
C LEU A 114 -9.14 1.60 23.49
N LYS A 115 -8.03 1.60 24.25
CA LYS A 115 -7.13 0.45 24.34
C LYS A 115 -7.76 -0.73 25.07
N SER A 116 -8.63 -0.51 26.04
CA SER A 116 -9.29 -1.58 26.80
C SER A 116 -10.35 -2.36 26.00
N GLU A 117 -10.84 -1.82 24.88
CA GLU A 117 -11.89 -2.44 24.06
C GLU A 117 -11.36 -3.48 23.03
N ASP A 118 -10.06 -3.82 23.08
CA ASP A 118 -9.38 -4.93 22.36
C ASP A 118 -9.94 -5.23 20.95
N ILE A 119 -10.02 -4.21 20.10
CA ILE A 119 -10.57 -4.34 18.76
C ILE A 119 -9.56 -5.07 17.87
N PRO A 120 -9.91 -6.21 17.25
CA PRO A 120 -9.03 -6.90 16.32
C PRO A 120 -8.81 -6.04 15.08
N TYR A 121 -7.56 -5.88 14.66
CA TYR A 121 -7.21 -5.10 13.48
C TYR A 121 -6.13 -5.78 12.65
N THR A 122 -6.17 -5.50 11.34
CA THR A 122 -5.11 -5.89 10.41
C THR A 122 -4.27 -4.66 10.10
N ALA A 123 -2.96 -4.76 10.28
CA ALA A 123 -2.02 -3.72 9.93
C ALA A 123 -1.25 -4.11 8.65
N PHE A 124 -1.19 -3.16 7.71
CA PHE A 124 -0.36 -3.27 6.51
C PHE A 124 0.87 -2.38 6.73
N ILE A 125 2.06 -2.98 6.77
CA ILE A 125 3.32 -2.26 6.93
C ILE A 125 3.94 -2.05 5.56
N LEU A 126 3.95 -0.80 5.10
CA LEU A 126 4.51 -0.42 3.80
C LEU A 126 5.75 0.45 3.98
N ALA A 127 6.76 0.23 3.14
CA ALA A 127 7.95 1.05 3.02
C ALA A 127 7.99 1.74 1.66
N ASN A 128 8.57 2.94 1.60
CA ASN A 128 8.82 3.67 0.36
C ASN A 128 10.33 3.84 0.14
N SER A 129 10.86 3.20 -0.90
CA SER A 129 12.30 3.12 -1.16
C SER A 129 12.64 3.67 -2.54
N TYR A 130 13.73 4.43 -2.64
CA TYR A 130 14.24 4.93 -3.93
C TYR A 130 15.17 3.91 -4.57
N TYR A 131 14.83 3.44 -5.77
CA TYR A 131 15.65 2.50 -6.53
C TYR A 131 16.41 3.23 -7.64
N SER A 132 17.74 3.29 -7.50
CA SER A 132 18.64 3.98 -8.44
C SER A 132 18.53 3.46 -9.87
N VAL A 133 18.33 2.16 -10.06
CA VAL A 133 18.21 1.52 -11.40
C VAL A 133 17.01 2.05 -12.18
N SER A 134 15.90 2.31 -11.50
CA SER A 134 14.67 2.85 -12.12
C SER A 134 14.57 4.37 -12.01
N ALA A 135 15.48 4.99 -11.24
CA ALA A 135 15.45 6.39 -10.81
C ALA A 135 14.09 6.83 -10.22
N ARG A 136 13.40 5.92 -9.51
CA ARG A 136 12.03 6.13 -9.01
C ARG A 136 11.84 5.60 -7.60
N HIS A 137 10.84 6.16 -6.92
CA HIS A 137 10.34 5.67 -5.64
C HIS A 137 9.36 4.53 -5.84
N TRP A 138 9.58 3.43 -5.14
CA TRP A 138 8.74 2.25 -5.12
C TRP A 138 8.20 2.03 -3.71
N PHE A 139 6.93 1.70 -3.62
CA PHE A 139 6.34 1.23 -2.39
C PHE A 139 6.36 -0.29 -2.36
N THR A 140 6.58 -0.85 -1.17
CA THR A 140 6.57 -2.30 -0.94
C THR A 140 5.79 -2.57 0.33
N LEU A 141 4.90 -3.56 0.30
CA LEU A 141 4.27 -4.10 1.50
C LEU A 141 5.25 -5.09 2.14
N GLU A 142 5.86 -4.72 3.26
CA GLU A 142 6.85 -5.56 3.91
C GLU A 142 6.16 -6.69 4.68
N ASN A 143 5.21 -6.31 5.53
CA ASN A 143 4.53 -7.22 6.45
C ASN A 143 3.04 -6.91 6.53
N LEU A 144 2.27 -7.98 6.70
CA LEU A 144 0.87 -7.93 7.09
C LEU A 144 0.75 -8.58 8.47
N GLU A 145 0.21 -7.83 9.41
CA GLU A 145 0.02 -8.26 10.78
C GLU A 145 -1.46 -8.39 11.09
N ILE A 146 -1.86 -9.52 11.68
CA ILE A 146 -3.22 -9.72 12.17
C ILE A 146 -3.16 -9.76 13.68
N HIS A 147 -3.76 -8.76 14.33
CA HIS A 147 -3.87 -8.67 15.79
C HIS A 147 -5.25 -9.18 16.19
N SER A 148 -5.31 -10.33 16.87
CA SER A 148 -6.57 -10.93 17.32
C SER A 148 -6.40 -11.67 18.64
N ASN A 149 -7.22 -11.31 19.64
CA ASN A 149 -7.33 -12.02 20.92
C ASN A 149 -5.97 -12.25 21.60
N GLY A 150 -5.13 -11.21 21.65
CA GLY A 150 -3.77 -11.24 22.20
C GLY A 150 -2.73 -12.03 21.40
N SER A 151 -3.08 -12.56 20.22
CA SER A 151 -2.17 -13.23 19.29
C SER A 151 -1.90 -12.38 18.05
N VAL A 152 -0.65 -12.40 17.58
CA VAL A 152 -0.23 -11.70 16.36
C VAL A 152 0.23 -12.71 15.33
N ALA A 153 -0.38 -12.67 14.15
CA ALA A 153 0.08 -13.44 13.00
C ALA A 153 0.82 -12.53 12.02
N TYR A 154 2.03 -12.94 11.62
CA TYR A 154 2.89 -12.21 10.70
C TYR A 154 2.94 -12.89 9.33
N PHE A 155 2.70 -12.12 8.28
CA PHE A 155 2.86 -12.54 6.90
C PHE A 155 3.84 -11.61 6.18
N ASN A 156 4.88 -12.17 5.58
CA ASN A 156 5.76 -11.45 4.67
C ASN A 156 5.07 -11.29 3.32
N ALA A 157 5.00 -10.05 2.83
CA ALA A 157 4.29 -9.71 1.61
C ALA A 157 5.15 -8.96 0.59
N SER A 158 6.48 -9.15 0.65
CA SER A 158 7.49 -8.40 -0.13
C SER A 158 7.29 -8.42 -1.66
N GLN A 159 6.53 -9.37 -2.19
CA GLN A 159 6.19 -9.44 -3.62
C GLN A 159 5.09 -8.44 -4.02
N VAL A 160 4.36 -7.88 -3.06
CA VAL A 160 3.37 -6.81 -3.26
C VAL A 160 4.13 -5.48 -3.28
N THR A 161 4.61 -5.10 -4.47
CA THR A 161 5.40 -3.89 -4.69
C THR A 161 5.01 -3.20 -5.99
N GLY A 162 5.20 -1.89 -6.05
CA GLY A 162 4.97 -1.11 -7.26
C GLY A 162 5.57 0.29 -7.20
N PRO A 163 5.67 1.00 -8.33
CA PRO A 163 6.06 2.40 -8.31
C PRO A 163 5.06 3.22 -7.51
N SER A 164 5.53 4.12 -6.64
CA SER A 164 4.69 4.93 -5.74
C SER A 164 3.60 5.75 -6.43
N ILE A 165 3.76 6.08 -7.72
CA ILE A 165 2.78 6.81 -8.54
C ILE A 165 1.58 5.97 -9.00
N TYR A 166 1.70 4.64 -8.96
CA TYR A 166 0.70 3.67 -9.40
C TYR A 166 0.10 2.93 -8.20
N SER A 167 -1.07 2.32 -8.38
CA SER A 167 -1.61 1.36 -7.42
C SER A 167 -1.16 -0.05 -7.80
N PHE A 168 -0.92 -0.93 -6.84
CA PHE A 168 -0.77 -2.36 -7.10
C PHE A 168 -2.14 -3.01 -7.20
N HIS A 169 -2.35 -3.91 -8.17
CA HIS A 169 -3.58 -4.67 -8.33
C HIS A 169 -3.26 -6.16 -8.55
N CYS A 170 -4.03 -7.05 -7.93
CA CYS A 170 -3.89 -8.48 -8.14
C CYS A 170 -5.20 -9.23 -7.90
N GLU A 171 -5.53 -10.14 -8.81
CA GLU A 171 -6.77 -10.92 -8.75
C GLU A 171 -6.80 -11.87 -7.53
N HIS A 172 -5.66 -12.50 -7.20
CA HIS A 172 -5.54 -13.40 -6.05
C HIS A 172 -4.26 -13.09 -5.25
N VAL A 173 -4.43 -12.73 -3.98
CA VAL A 173 -3.34 -12.58 -3.00
C VAL A 173 -3.62 -13.52 -1.83
N SER A 174 -3.00 -14.69 -1.85
CA SER A 174 -3.24 -15.75 -0.86
C SER A 174 -1.97 -16.11 -0.07
N SER A 175 -2.20 -16.67 1.11
CA SER A 175 -1.17 -17.32 1.92
C SER A 175 -1.02 -18.82 1.65
N GLU A 176 -1.91 -19.39 0.84
CA GLU A 176 -1.98 -20.82 0.56
C GLU A 176 -0.90 -21.25 -0.42
N ASN A 177 -0.18 -22.33 -0.10
CA ASN A 177 1.05 -22.76 -0.79
C ASN A 177 0.80 -23.44 -2.15
N GLU A 178 -0.37 -23.30 -2.76
CA GLU A 178 -0.72 -24.12 -3.92
C GLU A 178 -0.09 -23.66 -5.23
N ASP A 179 0.20 -22.37 -5.44
CA ASP A 179 1.06 -21.87 -6.54
C ASP A 179 1.25 -20.35 -6.43
N GLY A 180 2.48 -19.88 -6.20
CA GLY A 180 2.82 -18.45 -6.27
C GLY A 180 2.21 -17.57 -5.19
N ASN A 181 2.22 -18.02 -3.93
CA ASN A 181 1.73 -17.23 -2.80
C ASN A 181 2.50 -15.91 -2.63
N LEU A 182 1.74 -14.83 -2.53
CA LEU A 182 2.26 -13.48 -2.28
C LEU A 182 2.42 -13.21 -0.78
N LEU A 183 1.68 -13.94 0.06
CA LEU A 183 1.74 -13.83 1.52
C LEU A 183 2.41 -15.08 2.10
N VAL A 184 3.55 -14.92 2.74
CA VAL A 184 4.29 -16.03 3.35
C VAL A 184 4.20 -15.92 4.87
N PRO A 185 3.57 -16.86 5.58
CA PRO A 185 3.52 -16.82 7.04
C PRO A 185 4.92 -17.05 7.63
N ASP A 186 5.24 -16.29 8.67
CA ASP A 186 6.54 -16.39 9.37
C ASP A 186 6.69 -17.73 10.12
N THR A 187 5.59 -18.28 10.63
CA THR A 187 5.54 -19.59 11.29
C THR A 187 4.82 -20.63 10.42
N GLN A 188 5.42 -21.80 10.23
CA GLN A 188 4.85 -22.91 9.47
C GLN A 188 4.76 -24.17 10.35
N PRO A 189 3.58 -24.79 10.52
CA PRO A 189 2.29 -24.45 9.92
C PRO A 189 1.62 -23.24 10.60
N SER A 190 1.10 -22.33 9.78
CA SER A 190 0.28 -21.22 10.25
C SER A 190 -1.15 -21.70 10.55
N LEU A 191 -1.70 -21.30 11.69
CA LEU A 191 -3.13 -21.46 12.01
C LEU A 191 -4.00 -20.45 11.24
N TRP A 192 -3.40 -19.35 10.79
CA TRP A 192 -4.06 -18.26 10.10
C TRP A 192 -3.85 -18.38 8.59
N GLN A 193 -4.94 -18.27 7.84
CA GLN A 193 -4.91 -18.23 6.39
C GLN A 193 -5.62 -16.98 5.91
N MET A 194 -5.04 -16.33 4.92
CA MET A 194 -5.58 -15.10 4.36
C MET A 194 -5.60 -15.18 2.85
N THR A 195 -6.74 -14.81 2.27
CA THR A 195 -6.94 -14.76 0.83
C THR A 195 -7.72 -13.51 0.50
N PHE A 196 -7.10 -12.62 -0.27
CA PHE A 196 -7.78 -11.50 -0.91
C PHE A 196 -8.08 -11.84 -2.36
N ARG A 197 -9.28 -11.47 -2.79
CA ARG A 197 -9.69 -11.46 -4.20
C ARG A 197 -9.82 -10.01 -4.63
N ASP A 198 -9.40 -9.70 -5.85
CA ASP A 198 -9.47 -8.35 -6.42
C ASP A 198 -8.81 -7.30 -5.49
N PHE A 199 -7.54 -7.54 -5.17
CA PHE A 199 -6.79 -6.72 -4.22
C PHE A 199 -6.16 -5.52 -4.93
N GLN A 200 -6.55 -4.30 -4.54
CA GLN A 200 -5.94 -3.07 -5.01
C GLN A 200 -5.46 -2.19 -3.84
N ILE A 201 -4.20 -1.73 -3.90
CA ILE A 201 -3.60 -0.90 -2.86
C ILE A 201 -2.70 0.19 -3.45
N GLN A 202 -2.69 1.36 -2.84
CA GLN A 202 -1.75 2.44 -3.15
C GLN A 202 -1.38 3.17 -1.87
N ALA A 203 -0.08 3.45 -1.70
CA ALA A 203 0.45 4.16 -0.55
C ALA A 203 1.28 5.38 -0.99
N PHE A 204 1.45 6.32 -0.06
CA PHE A 204 2.32 7.52 -0.14
C PHE A 204 1.94 8.61 -1.15
N ASN A 205 1.44 8.28 -2.34
CA ASN A 205 1.20 9.26 -3.41
C ASN A 205 -0.21 9.12 -4.03
N VAL A 206 -1.24 9.24 -3.20
CA VAL A 206 -2.64 9.21 -3.62
C VAL A 206 -3.12 10.63 -3.95
N THR A 207 -3.72 10.81 -5.11
CA THR A 207 -4.28 12.10 -5.57
C THR A 207 -5.79 12.00 -5.75
N ASP A 208 -6.52 13.10 -5.55
CA ASP A 208 -7.99 13.17 -5.73
C ASP A 208 -8.83 12.12 -4.97
N LYS A 209 -8.29 11.52 -3.89
CA LYS A 209 -8.96 10.43 -3.14
C LYS A 209 -9.37 9.24 -4.02
N LYS A 210 -8.67 9.00 -5.13
CA LYS A 210 -8.89 7.88 -6.06
C LYS A 210 -7.58 7.15 -6.31
N PHE A 211 -7.66 5.86 -6.65
CA PHE A 211 -6.48 5.12 -7.07
C PHE A 211 -5.96 5.64 -8.42
N SER A 212 -4.64 5.69 -8.53
CA SER A 212 -3.92 5.87 -9.78
C SER A 212 -4.08 4.63 -10.67
N TYR A 213 -3.46 4.67 -11.85
CA TYR A 213 -3.44 3.51 -12.74
C TYR A 213 -2.84 2.27 -12.04
N ALA A 214 -3.40 1.10 -12.36
CA ALA A 214 -3.03 -0.16 -11.74
C ALA A 214 -1.80 -0.79 -12.37
N SER A 215 -0.90 -1.28 -11.53
CA SER A 215 0.21 -2.17 -11.85
C SER A 215 -0.18 -3.57 -11.42
N ASP A 216 -0.53 -4.40 -12.40
CA ASP A 216 -0.95 -5.78 -12.15
C ASP A 216 0.21 -6.67 -11.68
N CYS A 217 -0.08 -7.60 -10.77
CA CYS A 217 0.86 -8.61 -10.29
C CYS A 217 1.27 -9.63 -11.38
N ALA A 218 0.50 -9.73 -12.46
CA ALA A 218 0.79 -10.60 -13.58
C ALA A 218 1.50 -9.83 -14.70
N GLY A 219 2.67 -10.32 -15.12
CA GLY A 219 3.27 -9.89 -16.38
C GLY A 219 2.48 -10.42 -17.57
N PHE A 220 2.56 -9.74 -18.72
CA PHE A 220 1.90 -10.17 -19.97
C PHE A 220 2.20 -11.63 -20.36
N PHE A 221 3.41 -12.11 -20.04
CA PHE A 221 3.80 -13.50 -20.25
C PHE A 221 4.64 -14.00 -19.06
N SER A 222 4.35 -15.21 -18.58
CA SER A 222 5.18 -15.86 -17.57
C SER A 222 6.56 -16.25 -18.15
N PRO A 223 7.58 -16.46 -17.31
CA PRO A 223 8.89 -16.93 -17.77
C PRO A 223 8.79 -18.22 -18.60
N GLY A 224 7.87 -19.13 -18.23
CA GLY A 224 7.63 -20.37 -18.97
C GLY A 224 7.09 -20.13 -20.39
N ILE A 225 6.14 -19.20 -20.54
CA ILE A 225 5.59 -18.85 -21.86
C ILE A 225 6.67 -18.22 -22.75
N TRP A 226 7.53 -17.37 -22.19
CA TRP A 226 8.65 -16.78 -22.94
C TRP A 226 9.62 -17.81 -23.51
N MET A 227 10.01 -18.79 -22.69
CA MET A 227 10.90 -19.87 -23.13
C MET A 227 10.24 -20.75 -24.20
N GLY A 228 8.94 -21.03 -24.06
CA GLY A 228 8.17 -21.79 -25.05
C GLY A 228 7.99 -21.04 -26.36
N LEU A 229 7.68 -19.75 -26.32
CA LEU A 229 7.49 -18.92 -27.51
C LEU A 229 8.79 -18.74 -28.29
N LEU A 230 9.90 -18.47 -27.59
CA LEU A 230 11.21 -18.30 -28.22
C LEU A 230 11.67 -19.58 -28.92
N THR A 231 11.54 -20.73 -28.26
CA THR A 231 11.92 -22.04 -28.84
C THR A 231 11.02 -22.42 -30.01
N SER A 232 9.71 -22.20 -29.91
CA SER A 232 8.75 -22.47 -30.98
C SER A 232 9.01 -21.61 -32.21
N LEU A 233 9.27 -20.32 -32.03
CA LEU A 233 9.59 -19.40 -33.13
C LEU A 233 10.89 -19.80 -33.83
N PHE A 234 11.91 -20.21 -33.06
CA PHE A 234 13.18 -20.68 -33.61
C PHE A 234 13.02 -21.97 -34.43
N MET A 235 12.26 -22.95 -33.93
CA MET A 235 11.98 -24.18 -34.67
C MET A 235 11.16 -23.91 -35.94
N LEU A 236 10.17 -23.00 -35.87
CA LEU A 236 9.39 -22.58 -37.02
C LEU A 236 10.27 -21.93 -38.10
N PHE A 237 11.24 -21.11 -37.70
CA PHE A 237 12.20 -20.49 -38.62
C PHE A 237 13.02 -21.54 -39.37
N ILE A 238 13.57 -22.54 -38.66
CA ILE A 238 14.34 -23.62 -39.29
C ILE A 238 13.44 -24.45 -40.23
N PHE A 239 12.22 -24.76 -39.80
CA PHE A 239 11.27 -25.54 -40.59
C PHE A 239 10.87 -24.82 -41.89
N THR A 240 10.52 -23.54 -41.79
CA THR A 240 10.13 -22.73 -42.96
C THR A 240 11.29 -22.54 -43.94
N TYR A 241 12.53 -22.37 -43.43
CA TYR A 241 13.73 -22.36 -44.27
C TYR A 241 13.96 -23.69 -44.99
N GLY A 242 13.84 -24.81 -44.27
CA GLY A 242 13.94 -26.15 -44.86
C GLY A 242 12.88 -26.40 -45.94
N LEU A 243 11.63 -26.01 -45.66
CA LEU A 243 10.53 -26.12 -46.61
C LEU A 243 10.76 -25.25 -47.85
N HIS A 244 11.21 -24.01 -47.68
CA HIS A 244 11.55 -23.10 -48.78
C HIS A 244 12.62 -23.70 -49.70
N MET A 245 13.66 -24.32 -49.12
CA MET A 245 14.71 -25.00 -49.89
C MET A 245 14.17 -26.19 -50.69
N ILE A 246 13.29 -27.01 -50.10
CA ILE A 246 12.66 -28.14 -50.80
C ILE A 246 11.78 -27.65 -51.96
N LEU A 247 10.96 -26.62 -51.72
CA LEU A 247 10.09 -26.04 -52.76
C LEU A 247 10.86 -25.36 -53.90
N SER A 248 12.12 -24.97 -53.66
CA SER A 248 12.99 -24.36 -54.66
C SER A 248 13.76 -25.37 -55.52
N LEU A 249 13.60 -26.67 -55.28
CA LEU A 249 14.24 -27.71 -56.10
C LEU A 249 13.64 -27.72 -57.50
N LYS A 250 14.40 -27.19 -58.46
CA LYS A 250 14.10 -27.34 -59.89
C LYS A 250 14.59 -28.70 -60.37
N THR A 251 13.69 -29.50 -60.92
CA THR A 251 14.08 -30.72 -61.63
C THR A 251 14.85 -30.32 -62.89
N MET A 252 16.02 -30.93 -63.11
CA MET A 252 16.74 -30.78 -64.39
C MET A 252 15.80 -31.13 -65.54
N ASP A 253 15.66 -30.21 -66.49
CA ASP A 253 14.92 -30.45 -67.72
C ASP A 253 15.75 -31.40 -68.58
N ARG A 254 15.58 -32.70 -68.31
CA ARG A 254 16.26 -33.80 -69.01
C ARG A 254 15.43 -34.30 -70.17
N PHE A 255 14.95 -33.36 -70.97
CA PHE A 255 14.57 -33.63 -72.34
C PHE A 255 15.34 -32.62 -73.18
N ASP A 256 16.37 -33.13 -73.89
CA ASP A 256 17.12 -32.40 -74.90
C ASP A 256 16.14 -31.71 -75.86
N ASP A 257 16.05 -30.38 -75.76
CA ASP A 257 15.47 -29.57 -76.81
C ASP A 257 16.40 -29.65 -78.02
N HIS A 258 15.94 -30.30 -79.08
CA HIS A 258 16.70 -30.56 -80.31
C HIS A 258 16.93 -29.27 -81.14
N LYS A 259 16.66 -28.10 -80.56
CA LYS A 259 16.77 -26.76 -81.16
C LYS A 259 17.67 -25.79 -80.37
N GLY A 260 18.67 -26.29 -79.65
CA GLY A 260 19.77 -25.44 -79.19
C GLY A 260 20.56 -24.83 -80.38
N PRO A 261 20.97 -23.55 -80.33
CA PRO A 261 21.66 -22.90 -81.44
C PRO A 261 23.01 -23.56 -81.71
N THR A 262 23.28 -23.85 -82.99
CA THR A 262 24.53 -24.45 -83.46
C THR A 262 25.72 -23.54 -83.14
N ILE A 263 26.74 -24.10 -82.48
CA ILE A 263 28.01 -23.43 -82.23
C ILE A 263 28.66 -23.11 -83.59
N THR A 264 28.79 -21.83 -83.92
CA THR A 264 29.55 -21.38 -85.11
C THR A 264 31.04 -21.40 -84.80
N LEU A 265 31.77 -22.36 -85.38
CA LEU A 265 33.23 -22.35 -85.40
C LEU A 265 33.71 -21.34 -86.46
N THR A 266 34.34 -20.25 -86.03
CA THR A 266 35.09 -19.37 -86.94
C THR A 266 36.42 -20.05 -87.30
N GLN A 267 36.57 -20.52 -88.53
CA GLN A 267 37.88 -20.89 -89.05
C GLN A 267 38.75 -19.64 -89.21
N ILE A 268 39.95 -19.69 -88.66
CA ILE A 268 41.03 -18.73 -88.93
C ILE A 268 41.91 -19.34 -90.02
N VAL A 269 42.27 -18.49 -90.98
CA VAL A 269 43.13 -18.63 -92.17
C VAL A 269 42.41 -19.01 -93.46
#